data_AF-A0A813IFR9-F1
#
_entry.id   AF-A0A813IFR9-F1
#
_cell.length_a   1.000
_cell.length_b   1.000
_cell.length_c   1.000
_cell.angle_alpha   90.00
_cell.angle_beta   90.00
_cell.angle_gamma   90.00
#
_symmetry.space_group_name_H-M   'P 1'
#
loop_
_entity.id
_entity.type
_entity.pdbx_description
1 polymer ?
#
loop_
_entity_poly.entity_id
_entity_poly.type
_entity_poly.pdbx_seq_one_letter_code
_entity_poly.pdbx_strand_id
1 'polypeptide(L)'
;VDLACRPLARGCAGVVLQCPIASGVRVLLGQDSALLWLAKSIDIFVNVDKIGLVDCPVAIMHGTADSVVPLCNGEELFRLSKRPFRALWLDGYDHNTLPSQDCF
;
A
#
# COMPACT_ATOMS: atom_id res chain seq x y z
N VAL A 1 -1.74 7.12 0.46
CA VAL A 1 -3.19 6.83 0.31
C VAL A 1 -4.05 7.98 0.82
N ASP A 2 -3.91 8.43 2.08
CA ASP A 2 -4.74 9.52 2.65
C ASP A 2 -4.90 10.76 1.75
N LEU A 3 -3.78 11.27 1.21
CA LEU A 3 -3.78 12.42 0.28
C LEU A 3 -4.60 12.13 -0.99
N ALA A 4 -4.51 10.91 -1.52
CA ALA A 4 -5.22 10.50 -2.73
C ALA A 4 -6.73 10.36 -2.52
N CYS A 5 -7.20 10.23 -1.28
CA CYS A 5 -8.62 10.18 -0.94
C CYS A 5 -9.27 11.57 -0.84
N ARG A 6 -8.48 12.66 -0.83
CA ARG A 6 -9.00 14.01 -0.62
C ARG A 6 -9.72 14.53 -1.87
N PRO A 7 -10.75 15.39 -1.73
CA PRO A 7 -11.45 15.97 -2.88
C PRO A 7 -10.52 16.67 -3.89
N LEU A 8 -9.43 17.28 -3.41
CA LEU A 8 -8.42 17.93 -4.25
C LEU A 8 -7.67 16.94 -5.17
N ALA A 9 -7.63 15.65 -4.84
CA ALA A 9 -7.00 14.61 -5.65
C ALA A 9 -7.90 14.10 -6.79
N ARG A 10 -9.15 14.58 -6.91
CA ARG A 10 -10.08 14.17 -7.99
C ARG A 10 -9.62 14.54 -9.40
N GLY A 11 -8.61 15.41 -9.53
CA GLY A 11 -7.93 15.74 -10.79
C GLY A 11 -6.66 14.94 -11.07
N CYS A 12 -6.23 14.05 -10.17
CA CYS A 12 -5.02 13.25 -10.37
C CYS A 12 -5.25 12.19 -11.46
N ALA A 13 -4.30 12.08 -12.40
CA ALA A 13 -4.33 11.06 -13.45
C ALA A 13 -4.11 9.64 -12.92
N GLY A 14 -3.47 9.52 -11.75
CA GLY A 14 -3.24 8.26 -11.07
C GLY A 14 -2.36 8.44 -9.83
N VAL A 15 -2.18 7.35 -9.10
CA VAL A 15 -1.34 7.26 -7.91
C VAL A 15 -0.44 6.04 -8.05
N VAL A 16 0.86 6.21 -7.79
CA VAL A 16 1.80 5.11 -7.64
C VAL A 16 2.10 4.94 -6.17
N LEU A 17 1.93 3.73 -5.65
CA LEU A 17 2.25 3.35 -4.29
C LEU A 17 3.47 2.42 -4.30
N GLN A 18 4.59 2.89 -3.77
CA GLN A 18 5.82 2.11 -3.65
C GLN A 18 5.92 1.49 -2.24
N CYS A 19 6.16 0.18 -2.16
CA CYS A 19 6.18 -0.65 -0.95
C CYS A 19 5.13 -0.21 0.10
N PRO A 20 3.85 -0.10 -0.26
CA PRO A 20 2.88 0.53 0.62
C PRO A 20 2.53 -0.35 1.81
N ILE A 21 2.31 0.31 2.96
CA ILE A 21 1.78 -0.32 4.16
C ILE A 21 0.25 -0.36 4.11
N ALA A 22 -0.35 -1.52 4.39
CA ALA A 22 -1.80 -1.67 4.51
C ALA A 22 -2.30 -1.06 5.85
N SER A 23 -1.52 -1.24 6.90
CA SER A 23 -1.70 -0.68 8.25
C SER A 23 -0.34 -0.58 8.93
N GLY A 24 -0.07 0.51 9.66
CA GLY A 24 1.19 0.70 10.37
C GLY A 24 1.35 -0.31 11.51
N VAL A 25 0.24 -0.60 12.21
CA VAL A 25 0.24 -1.60 13.29
C VAL A 25 0.46 -3.01 12.75
N ARG A 26 -0.10 -3.37 11.58
CA ARG A 26 0.15 -4.68 10.95
C ARG A 26 1.61 -4.92 10.62
N VAL A 27 2.32 -3.87 10.21
CA VAL A 27 3.78 -3.95 9.97
C VAL A 27 4.54 -4.17 11.27
N LEU A 28 4.17 -3.47 12.35
CA LEU A 28 4.88 -3.55 13.63
C LEU A 28 4.60 -4.83 14.42
N LEU A 29 3.35 -5.29 14.43
CA LEU A 29 2.90 -6.39 15.30
C LEU A 29 2.66 -7.69 14.54
N GLY A 30 2.74 -7.68 13.21
CA GLY A 30 2.37 -8.80 12.34
C GLY A 30 0.87 -8.85 12.03
N GLN A 31 0.52 -9.48 10.91
CA GLN A 31 -0.85 -9.54 10.38
C GLN A 31 -1.82 -10.38 11.23
N ASP A 32 -1.31 -11.34 11.99
CA ASP A 32 -2.14 -12.26 12.79
C ASP A 32 -2.24 -11.86 14.27
N SER A 33 -1.74 -10.67 14.62
CA SER A 33 -1.72 -10.23 16.02
C SER A 33 -3.13 -9.95 16.56
N ALA A 34 -3.46 -10.57 17.68
CA ALA A 34 -4.70 -10.29 18.40
C ALA A 34 -4.79 -8.85 18.95
N LEU A 35 -3.69 -8.08 18.93
CA LEU A 35 -3.66 -6.68 19.36
C LEU A 35 -4.07 -5.71 18.25
N LEU A 36 -4.21 -6.17 16.99
CA LEU A 36 -4.54 -5.31 15.85
C LEU A 36 -5.83 -4.52 16.07
N TRP A 37 -6.86 -5.15 16.62
CA TRP A 37 -8.15 -4.47 16.85
C TRP A 37 -8.07 -3.40 17.93
N LEU A 38 -7.25 -3.61 18.97
CA LEU A 38 -7.01 -2.64 20.05
C LEU A 38 -6.20 -1.45 19.58
N ALA A 39 -5.13 -1.72 18.83
CA ALA A 39 -4.21 -0.71 18.34
C ALA A 39 -4.73 0.03 17.09
N LYS A 40 -5.82 -0.42 16.47
CA LYS A 40 -6.41 0.23 15.28
C LYS A 40 -6.74 1.70 15.51
N SER A 41 -7.24 2.07 16.70
CA SER A 41 -7.63 3.44 17.02
C SER A 41 -6.46 4.43 17.14
N ILE A 42 -5.23 3.92 17.29
CA ILE A 42 -4.00 4.73 17.32
C ILE A 42 -3.18 4.57 16.04
N ASP A 43 -3.62 3.74 15.10
CA ASP A 43 -2.97 3.57 13.80
C ASP A 43 -3.37 4.72 12.87
N ILE A 44 -2.43 5.64 12.61
CA ILE A 44 -2.65 6.75 11.67
C ILE A 44 -2.56 6.31 10.20
N PHE A 45 -2.12 5.07 9.94
CA PHE A 45 -1.85 4.52 8.62
C PHE A 45 -2.77 3.36 8.22
N VAL A 46 -4.04 3.34 8.68
CA VAL A 46 -5.03 2.34 8.24
C VAL A 46 -5.47 2.59 6.79
N ASN A 47 -4.57 2.27 5.85
CA ASN A 47 -4.76 2.52 4.43
C ASN A 47 -5.77 1.57 3.80
N VAL A 48 -5.96 0.37 4.35
CA VAL A 48 -6.98 -0.61 3.91
C VAL A 48 -8.41 -0.05 3.96
N ASP A 49 -8.70 0.81 4.94
CA ASP A 49 -10.02 1.43 5.07
C ASP A 49 -10.17 2.63 4.11
N LYS A 50 -9.06 3.19 3.62
CA LYS A 50 -9.01 4.42 2.82
C LYS A 50 -8.88 4.16 1.32
N ILE A 51 -8.23 3.07 0.91
CA ILE A 51 -7.84 2.84 -0.49
C ILE A 51 -9.04 2.75 -1.44
N GLY A 52 -10.20 2.25 -0.96
CA GLY A 52 -11.44 2.22 -1.73
C GLY A 52 -12.02 3.60 -2.05
N LEU A 53 -11.55 4.66 -1.37
CA LEU A 53 -11.94 6.05 -1.62
C LEU A 53 -11.13 6.72 -2.72
N VAL A 54 -10.06 6.08 -3.23
CA VAL A 54 -9.24 6.64 -4.30
C VAL A 54 -9.95 6.46 -5.64
N ASP A 55 -10.32 7.58 -6.29
CA ASP A 55 -11.13 7.57 -7.52
C ASP A 55 -10.30 7.51 -8.82
N CYS A 56 -8.98 7.65 -8.75
CA CYS A 56 -8.06 7.57 -9.88
C CYS A 56 -7.39 6.17 -9.96
N PRO A 57 -6.78 5.82 -11.10
CA PRO A 57 -5.99 4.59 -11.23
C PRO A 57 -4.89 4.49 -10.16
N VAL A 58 -4.74 3.31 -9.57
CA VAL A 58 -3.72 3.03 -8.54
C VAL A 58 -2.77 1.95 -9.04
N ALA A 59 -1.49 2.30 -9.19
CA ALA A 59 -0.41 1.36 -9.44
C ALA A 59 0.32 1.04 -8.14
N ILE A 60 0.77 -0.21 -7.99
CA ILE A 60 1.56 -0.65 -6.83
C ILE A 60 2.88 -1.21 -7.31
N MET A 61 3.97 -0.83 -6.66
CA MET A 61 5.31 -1.39 -6.85
C MET A 61 5.78 -1.97 -5.52
N HIS A 62 6.18 -3.24 -5.49
CA HIS A 62 6.57 -3.91 -4.25
C HIS A 62 7.56 -5.04 -4.53
N GLY A 63 8.61 -5.15 -3.71
CA GLY A 63 9.55 -6.27 -3.76
C GLY A 63 8.95 -7.56 -3.19
N THR A 64 9.12 -8.71 -3.85
CA THR A 64 8.54 -9.97 -3.36
C THR A 64 9.25 -10.51 -2.11
N ALA A 65 10.45 -10.02 -1.82
CA ALA A 65 11.26 -10.38 -0.66
C ALA A 65 11.36 -9.24 0.37
N ASP A 66 10.40 -8.30 0.36
CA ASP A 66 10.39 -7.15 1.27
C ASP A 66 10.29 -7.60 2.75
N SER A 67 11.39 -7.41 3.47
CA SER A 67 11.59 -7.79 4.87
C SER A 67 11.05 -6.75 5.86
N VAL A 68 10.79 -5.53 5.41
CA VAL A 68 10.32 -4.41 6.24
C VAL A 68 8.80 -4.30 6.17
N VAL A 69 8.23 -4.40 4.97
CA VAL A 69 6.80 -4.36 4.70
C VAL A 69 6.46 -5.57 3.83
N PRO A 70 5.94 -6.66 4.43
CA PRO A 70 5.64 -7.88 3.67
C PRO A 70 4.72 -7.62 2.46
N LEU A 71 4.98 -8.30 1.34
CA LEU A 71 4.31 -8.16 0.04
C LEU A 71 2.78 -8.12 0.12
N CYS A 72 2.20 -8.90 1.03
CA CYS A 72 0.76 -8.99 1.27
C CYS A 72 0.10 -7.63 1.58
N ASN A 73 0.84 -6.64 2.09
CA ASN A 73 0.34 -5.28 2.28
C ASN A 73 0.01 -4.62 0.93
N GLY A 74 0.92 -4.74 -0.04
CA GLY A 74 0.73 -4.26 -1.40
C GLY A 74 -0.38 -5.02 -2.11
N GLU A 75 -0.41 -6.34 -2.01
CA GLU A 75 -1.46 -7.18 -2.62
C GLU A 75 -2.86 -6.85 -2.10
N GLU A 76 -3.00 -6.65 -0.78
CA GLU A 76 -4.28 -6.30 -0.17
C GLU A 76 -4.78 -4.93 -0.64
N LEU A 77 -3.89 -3.92 -0.68
CA LEU A 77 -4.24 -2.59 -1.18
C LEU A 77 -4.57 -2.62 -2.68
N PHE A 78 -3.86 -3.43 -3.48
CA PHE A 78 -4.17 -3.61 -4.89
C PHE A 78 -5.58 -4.20 -5.07
N ARG A 79 -5.89 -5.27 -4.32
CA ARG A 79 -7.20 -5.93 -4.35
C ARG A 79 -8.35 -5.02 -3.91
N LEU A 80 -8.12 -4.16 -2.93
CA LEU A 80 -9.12 -3.23 -2.38
C LEU A 80 -9.24 -1.92 -3.17
N SER A 81 -8.33 -1.66 -4.11
CA SER A 81 -8.37 -0.45 -4.93
C SER A 81 -9.59 -0.46 -5.85
N LYS A 82 -10.26 0.69 -5.97
CA LYS A 82 -11.42 0.86 -6.87
C LYS A 82 -11.03 0.75 -8.35
N ARG A 83 -9.83 1.22 -8.69
CA ARG A 83 -9.28 1.25 -10.07
C ARG A 83 -7.83 0.75 -10.07
N PRO A 84 -7.59 -0.54 -9.82
CA PRO A 84 -6.24 -1.06 -9.86
C PRO A 84 -5.68 -0.93 -11.28
N PHE A 85 -4.47 -0.41 -11.39
CA PHE A 85 -3.68 -0.36 -12.62
C PHE A 85 -2.39 -1.14 -12.37
N ARG A 86 -1.98 -1.93 -13.38
CA ARG A 86 -0.78 -2.79 -13.41
C ARG A 86 0.11 -2.71 -12.16
N ALA A 87 0.12 -3.77 -11.36
CA ALA A 87 1.09 -3.88 -10.29
C ALA A 87 2.46 -4.34 -10.83
N LEU A 88 3.52 -3.85 -10.21
CA LEU A 88 4.91 -4.21 -10.46
C LEU A 88 5.44 -4.96 -9.22
N TRP A 89 5.27 -6.27 -9.23
CA TRP A 89 5.82 -7.17 -8.22
C TRP A 89 7.24 -7.56 -8.63
N LEU A 90 8.22 -7.07 -7.89
CA LEU A 90 9.63 -7.17 -8.26
C LEU A 90 10.28 -8.35 -7.57
N ASP A 91 10.55 -9.39 -8.36
CA ASP A 91 11.00 -10.66 -7.83
C ASP A 91 12.38 -10.57 -7.16
N GLY A 92 12.49 -11.05 -5.92
CA GLY A 92 13.73 -11.07 -5.14
C GLY A 92 14.17 -9.73 -4.55
N TYR A 93 13.43 -8.64 -4.79
CA TYR A 93 13.77 -7.33 -4.24
C TYR A 93 13.23 -7.15 -2.82
N ASP A 94 14.05 -6.49 -1.99
CA ASP A 94 13.73 -6.02 -0.64
C ASP A 94 13.33 -4.53 -0.64
N HIS A 95 12.79 -4.03 0.48
CA HIS A 95 12.18 -2.69 0.65
C HIS A 95 13.00 -1.53 0.04
N ASN A 96 14.31 -1.54 0.29
CA ASN A 96 15.23 -0.45 -0.05
C ASN A 96 16.09 -0.75 -1.29
N THR A 97 15.82 -1.86 -1.97
CA THR A 97 16.64 -2.33 -3.11
C THR A 97 15.94 -2.15 -4.44
N LEU A 98 14.71 -1.63 -4.45
CA LEU A 98 13.92 -1.44 -5.65
C LEU A 98 14.69 -0.62 -6.70
N PRO A 99 14.66 -1.04 -7.99
CA PRO A 99 15.32 -0.31 -9.05
C PRO A 99 14.57 0.98 -9.33
N SER A 100 15.24 2.12 -9.20
CA SER A 100 14.65 3.45 -9.45
C SER A 100 14.42 3.76 -10.93
N GLN A 101 15.05 3.00 -11.82
CA GLN A 101 15.14 3.28 -13.25
C GLN A 101 14.27 2.37 -14.14
N ASP A 102 13.60 1.38 -13.53
CA ASP A 102 12.66 0.48 -14.21
C ASP A 102 11.18 0.79 -13.84
N CYS A 103 10.93 1.99 -13.33
CA CYS A 103 9.60 2.41 -12.85
C CYS A 103 8.72 2.98 -13.98
N PHE A 104 7.41 2.72 -13.87
CA PHE A 104 6.28 3.07 -14.75
C PHE A 104 6.47 4.16 -15.82
#